data_AF-A0A5J4TXU9-F1
#
_entry.id   AF-A0A5J4TXU9-F1
#
_cell.length_a   1.000
_cell.length_b   1.000
_cell.length_c   1.000
_cell.angle_alpha   90.00
_cell.angle_beta   90.00
_cell.angle_gamma   90.00
#
_symmetry.space_group_name_H-M   'P 1'
#
loop_
_entity.id
_entity.type
_entity.pdbx_description
1 polymer ?
#
loop_
_entity_poly.entity_id
_entity_poly.type
_entity_poly.pdbx_seq_one_letter_code
_entity_poly.pdbx_strand_id
1 'polypeptide(L)' 'LAQNSWTDQWGELGYFKILRGKDQCECESNITVGYPDCLEDEEL' A
#
# COMPACT_ATOMS: atom_id res chain seq x y z
N LEU A 1 -0.16 -3.39 -8.39
CA LEU A 1 -1.29 -3.98 -7.65
C LEU A 1 -1.45 -3.15 -6.38
N ALA A 2 -2.67 -2.74 -6.03
CA ALA A 2 -2.94 -1.90 -4.85
C ALA A 2 -3.85 -2.65 -3.88
N GLN A 3 -3.56 -2.57 -2.57
CA GLN A 3 -4.41 -3.08 -1.50
C GLN A 3 -5.25 -1.93 -0.95
N ASN A 4 -6.54 -2.17 -0.74
CA ASN A 4 -7.46 -1.21 -0.12
C ASN A 4 -7.66 -1.55 1.38
N SER A 5 -8.31 -0.65 2.11
CA SER A 5 -8.58 -0.77 3.55
C SER A 5 -10.06 -1.01 3.88
N TRP A 6 -10.81 -1.63 2.96
CA TRP A 6 -12.27 -1.86 3.08
C TRP A 6 -12.62 -3.35 3.24
N THR A 7 -11.90 -4.06 4.11
CA THR A 7 -12.01 -5.52 4.31
C THR A 7 -11.60 -6.35 3.07
N ASP A 8 -11.44 -7.66 3.25
CA ASP A 8 -11.13 -8.61 2.18
C ASP A 8 -12.36 -8.94 1.29
N GLN A 9 -13.57 -8.60 1.74
CA GLN A 9 -14.80 -8.83 0.98
C GLN A 9 -14.98 -7.89 -0.21
N TRP A 10 -14.27 -6.77 -0.24
CA TRP A 10 -14.35 -5.80 -1.33
C TRP A 10 -13.37 -6.16 -2.47
N GLY A 11 -13.81 -6.01 -3.72
CA GLY A 11 -12.94 -6.15 -4.89
C GLY A 11 -12.35 -7.55 -5.09
N GLU A 12 -11.06 -7.61 -5.43
CA GLU A 12 -10.31 -8.87 -5.60
C GLU A 12 -9.62 -9.23 -4.27
N LEU A 13 -10.36 -9.75 -3.28
CA LEU A 13 -9.84 -10.09 -1.93
C LEU A 13 -9.22 -8.88 -1.18
N GLY A 14 -9.85 -7.71 -1.27
CA GLY A 14 -9.35 -6.45 -0.70
C GLY A 14 -8.42 -5.66 -1.64
N TYR A 15 -8.16 -6.16 -2.85
CA TYR A 15 -7.26 -5.53 -3.82
C TYR A 15 -8.00 -4.96 -5.03
N PHE A 16 -7.30 -4.10 -5.78
CA PHE A 16 -7.71 -3.63 -7.09
C PHE A 16 -6.51 -3.32 -8.00
N LYS A 17 -6.80 -3.21 -9.30
CA LYS A 17 -5.84 -2.75 -10.32
C LYS A 17 -6.18 -1.32 -10.72
N ILE A 18 -5.16 -0.48 -10.87
CA ILE A 18 -5.25 0.89 -11.36
C ILE A 18 -4.26 1.09 -12.51
N LEU A 19 -4.59 1.99 -13.44
CA LEU A 19 -3.75 2.29 -14.61
C LEU A 19 -2.42 2.92 -14.16
N ARG A 20 -1.32 2.27 -14.52
CA ARG A 20 0.05 2.72 -14.21
C ARG A 20 0.63 3.54 -15.37
N GLY A 21 1.48 4.51 -15.06
CA GLY A 21 2.26 5.32 -16.01
C GLY A 21 1.49 6.50 -16.59
N LYS A 22 0.40 6.90 -15.90
CA LYS A 22 -0.50 7.98 -16.32
C LYS A 22 -0.94 8.87 -15.16
N ASP A 23 -0.41 8.64 -13.95
CA ASP A 23 -0.86 9.31 -12.73
C ASP A 23 -2.40 9.28 -12.59
N GLN A 24 -3.00 8.11 -12.82
CA GLN A 24 -4.45 7.96 -12.82
C GLN A 24 -5.00 8.32 -11.44
N CYS A 25 -5.88 9.31 -11.39
CA CYS A 25 -6.40 9.85 -10.12
C CYS A 25 -5.29 10.28 -9.14
N GLU A 26 -4.18 10.81 -9.65
CA GLU A 26 -3.06 11.32 -8.85
C GLU A 26 -2.35 10.23 -7.99
N CYS A 27 -2.52 8.95 -8.34
CA CYS A 27 -1.97 7.84 -7.56
C CYS A 27 -0.44 7.75 -7.59
N GLU A 28 0.23 8.48 -8.48
CA GLU A 28 1.70 8.54 -8.64
C GLU A 28 2.28 9.86 -8.11
N SER A 29 1.44 10.85 -7.75
CA SER A 29 1.85 12.20 -7.36
C SER A 29 2.29 12.35 -5.89
N ASN A 30 1.67 11.64 -4.94
CA ASN A 30 1.89 11.84 -3.49
C ASN A 30 2.27 10.53 -2.77
N ILE A 31 3.46 10.02 -3.06
CA ILE A 31 3.95 8.75 -2.49
C ILE A 31 4.81 9.04 -1.25
N THR A 32 4.50 8.38 -0.13
CA THR A 32 5.29 8.44 1.11
C THR A 32 5.90 7.08 1.43
N VAL A 33 7.13 7.07 1.93
CA VAL A 33 7.85 5.87 2.38
C VAL A 33 8.45 6.11 3.76
N GLY A 34 8.56 5.06 4.56
CA GLY A 34 9.26 5.07 5.84
C GLY A 34 10.12 3.82 5.98
N TYR A 35 11.24 3.96 6.70
CA TYR A 35 12.13 2.86 7.06
C TYR A 35 11.89 2.53 8.53
N PRO A 36 11.35 1.35 8.88
CA PRO A 36 11.19 0.95 10.27
C PRO A 36 12.56 0.60 10.86
N ASP A 37 12.86 1.09 12.06
CA ASP A 37 13.91 0.51 12.89
C ASP A 37 13.39 -0.78 13.50
N CYS A 38 14.00 -1.91 13.14
CA CYS A 38 13.73 -3.17 13.81
C CYS A 38 14.50 -3.20 15.14
N LEU A 39 13.80 -3.50 16.23
CA LEU A 39 14.45 -3.77 17.50
C LEU A 39 15.21 -5.09 17.37
N GLU A 40 16.45 -5.14 17.86
CA GLU A 40 17.15 -6.41 18.05
C GLU A 40 16.54 -7.16 19.24
N ASP A 41 16.57 -8.50 19.19
CA ASP A 41 15.95 -9.40 20.19
C ASP A 41 16.51 -9.24 21.63
N GLU A 42 17.49 -8.35 21.86
CA GLU A 42 18.14 -8.15 23.17
C GLU A 42 17.34 -7.26 24.15
N GLU A 43 16.21 -6.69 23.76
CA GLU A 43 15.32 -5.90 24.65
C GLU A 43 13.95 -6.57 24.95
N LEU A 44 13.83 -7.90 24.87
CA LEU A 44 12.67 -8.67 25.35
C LEU A 44 12.98 -9.54 26.57
#